data_AF-A0A3B9R943-F1
#
_entry.id   AF-A0A3B9R943-F1
#
_cell.length_a   1.000
_cell.length_b   1.000
_cell.length_c   1.000
_cell.angle_alpha   90.00
_cell.angle_beta   90.00
_cell.angle_gamma   90.00
#
_symmetry.space_group_name_H-M   'P 1'
#
loop_
_entity.id
_entity.type
_entity.pdbx_description
1 polymer ?
#
loop_
_entity_poly.entity_id
_entity_poly.type
_entity_poly.pdbx_seq_one_letter_code
_entity_poly.pdbx_strand_id
1 'polypeptide(L)' 'WELYDRLKDPQELNNVFNDPAYASVVKEMKTKLDELRVKYGDSSELDQKY' A
#
# COMPACT_ATOMS: atom_id res chain seq x y z
N TRP A 1 2.99 -7.73 1.07
CA TRP A 1 2.60 -6.53 0.30
C TRP A 1 2.60 -6.94 -1.15
N GLU A 2 1.51 -6.64 -1.84
CA GLU A 2 1.34 -6.95 -3.24
C GLU A 2 1.04 -5.64 -3.96
N LEU A 3 1.69 -5.41 -5.10
CA LEU A 3 1.44 -4.25 -5.92
C LEU A 3 1.24 -4.73 -7.34
N TYR A 4 0.06 -4.45 -7.87
CA TYR A 4 -0.34 -4.81 -9.22
C TYR A 4 -0.58 -3.53 -10.01
N ASP A 5 0.09 -3.42 -11.15
CA ASP A 5 -0.15 -2.31 -12.06
C ASP A 5 -1.38 -2.65 -12.91
N ARG A 6 -2.55 -2.10 -12.56
CA ARG A 6 -3.80 -2.34 -13.30
C ARG A 6 -3.81 -1.80 -14.73
N LEU A 7 -2.92 -0.86 -15.06
CA LEU A 7 -2.82 -0.31 -16.42
C LEU A 7 -2.01 -1.24 -17.32
N LYS A 8 -0.92 -1.80 -16.80
CA LYS A 8 -0.07 -2.74 -17.54
C LYS A 8 -0.50 -4.20 -17.42
N ASP A 9 -1.10 -4.57 -16.31
CA ASP A 9 -1.54 -5.92 -16.01
C ASP A 9 -3.02 -5.92 -15.57
N PRO A 10 -3.95 -5.86 -16.54
CA PRO A 10 -5.38 -5.88 -16.28
C PRO A 10 -5.86 -7.21 -15.66
N GLN A 11 -5.03 -8.25 -15.66
CA GLN A 11 -5.34 -9.55 -15.05
C GLN A 11 -4.69 -9.71 -13.66
N GLU A 12 -3.92 -8.72 -13.20
CA GLU A 12 -3.27 -8.72 -11.88
C GLU A 12 -2.45 -10.01 -11.64
N LEU A 13 -1.80 -10.54 -12.67
CA LEU A 13 -1.05 -11.81 -12.63
C LEU A 13 0.38 -11.63 -12.14
N ASN A 14 0.95 -10.44 -12.31
CA ASN A 14 2.34 -10.13 -12.00
C ASN A 14 2.45 -9.19 -10.80
N ASN A 15 2.97 -9.73 -9.71
CA ASN A 15 3.28 -8.93 -8.54
C ASN A 15 4.54 -8.11 -8.78
N VAL A 16 4.39 -6.81 -9.04
CA VAL A 16 5.49 -5.86 -9.26
C VAL A 16 5.96 -5.21 -7.96
N PHE A 17 5.52 -5.70 -6.79
CA PHE A 17 5.94 -5.17 -5.50
C PHE A 17 7.46 -5.24 -5.28
N ASN A 18 8.11 -6.28 -5.79
CA ASN A 18 9.56 -6.46 -5.68
C ASN A 18 10.34 -5.70 -6.75
N ASP A 19 9.67 -5.01 -7.67
CA ASP A 19 10.33 -4.28 -8.74
C ASP A 19 10.80 -2.90 -8.23
N PRO A 20 12.11 -2.59 -8.34
CA PRO A 20 12.65 -1.31 -7.89
C PRO A 20 12.00 -0.10 -8.60
N ALA A 21 11.43 -0.27 -9.80
CA ALA A 21 10.71 0.79 -10.49
C ALA A 21 9.45 1.23 -9.72
N TYR A 22 8.80 0.32 -8.99
CA TYR A 22 7.60 0.60 -8.20
C TYR A 22 7.90 0.91 -6.73
N ALA A 23 9.17 0.83 -6.30
CA ALA A 23 9.56 1.12 -4.91
C ALA A 23 9.17 2.54 -4.46
N SER A 24 9.26 3.53 -5.37
CA SER A 24 8.82 4.90 -5.10
C SER A 24 7.30 4.98 -4.92
N VAL A 25 6.54 4.22 -5.72
CA VAL A 25 5.07 4.15 -5.63
C VAL A 25 4.64 3.48 -4.33
N VAL A 26 5.29 2.38 -3.94
CA VAL A 26 5.07 1.70 -2.65
C VAL A 26 5.32 2.68 -1.50
N LYS A 27 6.40 3.46 -1.56
CA LYS A 27 6.75 4.43 -0.51
C LYS A 27 5.70 5.54 -0.40
N GLU A 28 5.22 6.06 -1.52
CA GLU A 28 4.14 7.05 -1.55
C GLU A 28 2.82 6.47 -1.02
N MET A 29 2.46 5.25 -1.43
CA MET A 29 1.25 4.58 -0.94
C MET A 29 1.32 4.31 0.56
N LYS A 30 2.46 3.85 1.09
CA LYS A 30 2.66 3.69 2.54
C LYS A 30 2.53 5.01 3.28
N THR A 31 3.11 6.08 2.72
CA THR A 31 3.01 7.42 3.31
C THR A 31 1.55 7.87 3.37
N LYS A 32 0.81 7.74 2.27
CA LYS A 32 -0.63 8.05 2.21
C LYS A 32 -1.44 7.18 3.17
N LEU A 33 -1.09 5.90 3.33
CA LEU A 33 -1.74 5.00 4.28
C LEU A 33 -1.50 5.44 5.72
N ASP A 34 -0.27 5.82 6.06
CA ASP A 34 0.06 6.34 7.40
C ASP A 34 -0.63 7.69 7.65
N GLU A 35 -0.67 8.58 6.67
CA GLU A 35 -1.45 9.82 6.73
C GLU A 35 -2.95 9.55 6.91
N LEU A 36 -3.49 8.53 6.23
CA LEU A 36 -4.87 8.09 6.37
C LEU A 36 -5.16 7.55 7.76
N ARG A 37 -4.28 6.70 8.31
CA ARG A 37 -4.37 6.18 9.68
C ARG A 37 -4.41 7.31 10.69
N VAL A 38 -3.51 8.29 10.55
CA VAL A 38 -3.49 9.49 11.40
C VAL A 38 -4.78 10.32 11.21
N LYS A 39 -5.22 10.52 9.96
CA LYS A 39 -6.38 11.33 9.61
C LYS A 39 -7.70 10.75 10.12
N TYR A 40 -7.88 9.44 10.01
CA TYR A 40 -9.10 8.75 10.46
C TYR A 40 -9.06 8.40 11.95
N GLY A 41 -8.01 8.80 12.67
CA GLY A 41 -7.91 8.57 14.11
C GLY A 41 -7.74 7.09 14.43
N ASP A 42 -7.14 6.32 13.53
CA ASP A 42 -6.60 4.97 13.77
C ASP A 42 -5.33 5.13 14.63
N SER A 43 -5.56 5.73 15.79
CA SER A 43 -4.72 5.61 16.97
C SER A 43 -4.63 4.11 17.19
N SER A 44 -3.42 3.60 17.34
CA SER A 44 -3.08 2.20 17.58
C SER A 44 -3.81 1.48 18.74
N GLU A 45 -4.85 2.09 19.32
CA GLU A 45 -5.73 1.57 20.36
C GLU A 45 -6.78 0.56 19.84
N LEU A 46 -7.18 0.59 18.56
CA LEU A 46 -8.15 -0.36 18.00
C LEU A 46 -7.52 -1.60 17.35
N ASP A 47 -6.26 -1.52 16.91
CA ASP A 47 -5.56 -2.59 16.17
C ASP A 47 -4.99 -3.70 17.09
N GLN A 48 -5.11 -3.55 18.41
CA GLN A 48 -4.72 -4.58 19.39
C GLN A 48 -5.87 -5.52 19.81
N LYS A 49 -7.06 -5.43 19.19
CA LYS A 49 -8.24 -6.12 19.71
C LYS A 49 -8.99 -7.11 18.82
N TYR A 50 -8.56 -7.39 17.59
CA TYR A 50 -9.16 -8.47 16.79
C TYR A 50 -8.13 -9.26 15.98
#